data_AF-A0A8J5TUU6-F1
#
_entry.id   AF-A0A8J5TUU6-F1
#
_cell.length_a   1.000
_cell.length_b   1.000
_cell.length_c   1.000
_cell.angle_alpha   90.00
_cell.angle_beta   90.00
_cell.angle_gamma   90.00
#
_symmetry.space_group_name_H-M   'P 1'
#
loop_
_entity.id
_entity.type
_entity.pdbx_description
1 polymer ?
#
loop_
_entity_poly.entity_id
_entity_poly.type
_entity_poly.pdbx_seq_one_letter_code
_entity_poly.pdbx_strand_id
1 'polypeptide(L)'
;MVTTHFNFKSVRSEVTCADDIDELIGTAFCYQYMFDKRTSPWEMCEWRDGELEDFEIDLEVVDRLYYISHCDDGVSGRDFEFAGRMEYNGRHVYIKMSAGCDYTGFECQGGGEIYITFDPQIFLKSIITNEYQPHDIWGVMAEDGLQVEEPSSFDLLQSKAWNNVPMLKFLCHMAVYDHKDTLTHYPYNLPRPVAASVEEFIRTRETRDHYDEGE
;
A
#
# COMPACT_ATOMS: atom_id res chain seq x y z
N MET A 1 7.11 -1.51 -32.21
CA MET A 1 5.67 -1.26 -32.34
C MET A 1 5.32 -0.39 -31.16
N VAL A 2 4.66 0.75 -31.36
CA VAL A 2 4.30 1.66 -30.25
C VAL A 2 3.02 1.12 -29.64
N THR A 3 3.14 0.40 -28.52
CA THR A 3 2.00 0.05 -27.66
C THR A 3 1.57 1.32 -26.94
N THR A 4 0.70 2.09 -27.57
CA THR A 4 0.02 3.21 -26.92
C THR A 4 -0.90 2.66 -25.83
N HIS A 5 -0.48 2.75 -24.56
CA HIS A 5 -1.35 2.61 -23.39
C HIS A 5 -2.44 3.69 -23.48
N PHE A 6 -3.63 3.34 -23.97
CA PHE A 6 -4.63 4.34 -24.35
C PHE A 6 -5.20 5.17 -23.17
N ASN A 7 -4.84 4.86 -21.91
CA ASN A 7 -5.36 5.54 -20.71
C ASN A 7 -4.35 5.74 -19.56
N PHE A 8 -3.04 5.56 -19.77
CA PHE A 8 -2.06 5.77 -18.69
C PHE A 8 -2.07 7.22 -18.20
N LYS A 9 -2.11 7.42 -16.88
CA LYS A 9 -2.01 8.74 -16.24
C LYS A 9 -1.00 8.70 -15.10
N SER A 10 -0.26 9.80 -14.92
CA SER A 10 0.76 9.92 -13.87
C SER A 10 0.59 11.22 -13.10
N VAL A 11 0.89 11.20 -11.79
CA VAL A 11 1.08 12.41 -10.98
C VAL A 11 2.36 13.16 -11.38
N ARG A 12 3.41 12.43 -11.81
CA ARG A 12 4.67 12.98 -12.28
C ARG A 12 4.62 13.23 -13.79
N SER A 13 4.75 14.49 -14.19
CA SER A 13 4.62 14.94 -15.60
C SER A 13 5.64 14.32 -16.56
N GLU A 14 6.79 13.91 -16.03
CA GLU A 14 7.92 13.32 -16.75
C GLU A 14 7.74 11.82 -17.02
N VAL A 15 6.77 11.16 -16.36
CA VAL A 15 6.45 9.76 -16.59
C VAL A 15 5.14 9.70 -17.37
N THR A 16 5.22 9.25 -18.60
CA THR A 16 4.12 9.31 -19.58
C THR A 16 3.67 7.93 -20.07
N CYS A 17 4.44 6.88 -19.78
CA CYS A 17 4.13 5.50 -20.16
C CYS A 17 4.83 4.47 -19.26
N ALA A 18 4.55 3.19 -19.51
CA ALA A 18 5.18 2.06 -18.83
C ALA A 18 6.70 2.00 -19.07
N ASP A 19 7.17 2.35 -20.28
CA ASP A 19 8.60 2.36 -20.61
C ASP A 19 9.36 3.34 -19.70
N ASP A 20 8.78 4.50 -19.42
CA ASP A 20 9.38 5.49 -18.50
C ASP A 20 9.49 4.94 -17.06
N ILE A 21 8.56 4.08 -16.64
CA ILE A 21 8.60 3.40 -15.33
C ILE A 21 9.72 2.35 -15.33
N ASP A 22 9.81 1.54 -16.39
CA ASP A 22 10.83 0.51 -16.55
C ASP A 22 12.24 1.10 -16.60
N GLU A 23 12.42 2.24 -17.28
CA GLU A 23 13.71 2.95 -17.29
C GLU A 23 14.15 3.41 -15.89
N LEU A 24 13.20 3.81 -15.04
CA LEU A 24 13.50 4.31 -13.69
C LEU A 24 13.77 3.20 -12.68
N ILE A 25 12.95 2.15 -12.69
CA ILE A 25 12.93 1.13 -11.62
C ILE A 25 12.80 -0.32 -12.14
N GLY A 26 12.95 -0.56 -13.44
CA GLY A 26 12.80 -1.88 -14.09
C GLY A 26 13.66 -2.99 -13.49
N THR A 27 14.79 -2.61 -12.91
CA THR A 27 15.64 -3.57 -12.16
C THR A 27 14.92 -4.15 -10.95
N ALA A 28 14.11 -3.38 -10.22
CA ALA A 28 13.33 -3.88 -9.09
C ALA A 28 12.24 -4.85 -9.57
N PHE A 29 11.56 -4.55 -10.67
CA PHE A 29 10.55 -5.43 -11.25
C PHE A 29 11.12 -6.77 -11.72
N CYS A 30 12.36 -6.80 -12.22
CA CYS A 30 13.04 -8.06 -12.55
C CYS A 30 13.16 -9.03 -11.35
N TYR A 31 13.18 -8.52 -10.12
CA TYR A 31 13.34 -9.31 -8.90
C TYR A 31 12.06 -9.43 -8.07
N GLN A 32 10.90 -8.99 -8.60
CA GLN A 32 9.65 -8.98 -7.84
C GLN A 32 9.22 -10.38 -7.35
N TYR A 33 9.63 -11.45 -8.03
CA TYR A 33 9.40 -12.83 -7.57
C TYR A 33 10.04 -13.12 -6.20
N MET A 34 11.07 -12.37 -5.80
CA MET A 34 11.74 -12.47 -4.49
C MET A 34 11.08 -11.62 -3.41
N PHE A 35 10.19 -10.69 -3.79
CA PHE A 35 9.57 -9.78 -2.83
C PHE A 35 8.46 -10.48 -2.07
N ASP A 36 8.24 -10.05 -0.83
CA ASP A 36 7.11 -10.52 -0.05
C ASP A 36 5.83 -9.85 -0.54
N LYS A 37 4.74 -10.62 -0.67
CA LYS A 37 3.44 -10.12 -1.17
C LYS A 37 2.46 -10.06 -0.04
N ARG A 38 1.88 -8.88 0.17
CA ARG A 38 0.97 -8.62 1.27
C ARG A 38 -0.29 -7.95 0.76
N THR A 39 -1.39 -8.22 1.43
CA THR A 39 -2.67 -7.58 1.19
C THR A 39 -3.30 -7.22 2.53
N SER A 40 -4.43 -6.53 2.51
CA SER A 40 -5.29 -6.45 3.68
C SER A 40 -5.84 -7.83 4.09
N PRO A 41 -5.77 -8.26 5.36
CA PRO A 41 -6.53 -9.43 5.81
C PRO A 41 -8.03 -9.42 5.62
N TRP A 42 -8.66 -8.26 5.39
CA TRP A 42 -10.06 -8.22 4.96
C TRP A 42 -10.25 -8.67 3.51
N GLU A 43 -9.21 -8.52 2.71
CA GLU A 43 -9.17 -8.87 1.30
C GLU A 43 -8.54 -10.25 1.08
N MET A 44 -7.96 -10.90 2.10
CA MET A 44 -7.39 -12.25 1.98
C MET A 44 -8.39 -13.28 1.44
N CYS A 45 -9.69 -13.10 1.77
CA CYS A 45 -10.75 -13.96 1.25
C CYS A 45 -11.12 -13.70 -0.22
N GLU A 46 -10.63 -12.60 -0.82
CA GLU A 46 -10.82 -12.27 -2.23
C GLU A 46 -9.78 -12.95 -3.12
N TRP A 47 -8.64 -13.34 -2.56
CA TRP A 47 -7.58 -14.05 -3.24
C TRP A 47 -7.86 -15.56 -3.28
N ARG A 48 -7.61 -16.19 -4.43
CA ARG A 48 -7.58 -17.66 -4.52
C ARG A 48 -6.29 -18.19 -3.93
N ASP A 49 -6.31 -19.46 -3.51
CA ASP A 49 -5.12 -20.15 -2.99
C ASP A 49 -3.92 -19.99 -3.95
N GLY A 50 -2.84 -19.37 -3.46
CA GLY A 50 -1.61 -19.11 -4.23
C GLY A 50 -1.61 -17.86 -5.11
N GLU A 51 -2.77 -17.20 -5.31
CA GLU A 51 -2.90 -16.07 -6.24
C GLU A 51 -2.14 -14.83 -5.76
N LEU A 52 -2.08 -14.60 -4.45
CA LEU A 52 -1.36 -13.47 -3.86
C LEU A 52 0.16 -13.68 -3.96
N GLU A 53 0.64 -14.89 -3.70
CA GLU A 53 2.05 -15.25 -3.75
C GLU A 53 2.60 -15.20 -5.19
N ASP A 54 1.76 -15.58 -6.16
CA ASP A 54 2.06 -15.53 -7.59
C ASP A 54 1.77 -14.16 -8.23
N PHE A 55 1.35 -13.16 -7.43
CA PHE A 55 1.04 -11.83 -7.95
C PHE A 55 2.28 -11.16 -8.56
N GLU A 56 2.11 -10.65 -9.78
CA GLU A 56 3.14 -9.94 -10.54
C GLU A 56 2.61 -8.59 -11.02
N ILE A 57 3.42 -7.55 -10.82
CA ILE A 57 3.18 -6.22 -11.38
C ILE A 57 3.56 -6.28 -12.86
N ASP A 58 2.54 -6.25 -13.71
CA ASP A 58 2.68 -6.13 -15.15
C ASP A 58 2.53 -4.66 -15.56
N LEU A 59 3.66 -4.05 -15.95
CA LEU A 59 3.71 -2.65 -16.36
C LEU A 59 2.83 -2.35 -17.58
N GLU A 60 2.56 -3.35 -18.44
CA GLU A 60 1.71 -3.17 -19.63
C GLU A 60 0.22 -2.91 -19.28
N VAL A 61 -0.20 -3.28 -18.07
CA VAL A 61 -1.57 -3.06 -17.57
C VAL A 61 -1.65 -2.05 -16.44
N VAL A 62 -0.52 -1.40 -16.10
CA VAL A 62 -0.51 -0.22 -15.22
C VAL A 62 -1.16 0.94 -15.96
N ASP A 63 -2.22 1.49 -15.35
CA ASP A 63 -3.00 2.58 -15.92
C ASP A 63 -2.86 3.88 -15.11
N ARG A 64 -2.38 3.80 -13.85
CA ARG A 64 -2.13 4.97 -13.01
C ARG A 64 -0.82 4.86 -12.26
N LEU A 65 -0.03 5.94 -12.28
CA LEU A 65 1.10 6.15 -11.40
C LEU A 65 0.79 7.27 -10.39
N TYR A 66 0.88 6.95 -9.10
CA TYR A 66 0.69 7.90 -8.01
C TYR A 66 2.04 8.40 -7.47
N TYR A 67 3.03 7.52 -7.39
CA TYR A 67 4.36 7.85 -6.89
C TYR A 67 5.42 6.93 -7.49
N ILE A 68 6.61 7.48 -7.71
CA ILE A 68 7.80 6.71 -8.07
C ILE A 68 9.03 7.42 -7.52
N SER A 69 9.91 6.64 -6.89
CA SER A 69 11.21 7.09 -6.39
C SER A 69 12.28 6.06 -6.75
N HIS A 70 13.46 6.56 -7.12
CA HIS A 70 14.66 5.75 -7.27
C HIS A 70 15.82 6.52 -6.64
N CYS A 71 16.63 5.84 -5.84
CA CYS A 71 17.87 6.35 -5.29
C CYS A 71 19.01 5.40 -5.65
N ASP A 72 20.03 5.89 -6.33
CA ASP A 72 21.29 5.16 -6.57
C ASP A 72 22.45 6.07 -6.12
N ASP A 73 22.77 6.01 -4.82
CA ASP A 73 23.83 6.85 -4.25
C ASP A 73 25.23 6.21 -4.34
N GLY A 74 25.32 4.98 -4.87
CA GLY A 74 26.56 4.22 -5.06
C GLY A 74 27.29 3.82 -3.76
N VAL A 75 26.72 4.12 -2.59
CA VAL A 75 27.36 3.94 -1.26
C VAL A 75 26.49 3.13 -0.30
N SER A 76 25.16 3.32 -0.32
CA SER A 76 24.20 2.81 0.68
C SER A 76 23.23 1.74 0.15
N GLY A 77 23.33 1.37 -1.12
CA GLY A 77 22.35 0.50 -1.78
C GLY A 77 21.40 1.29 -2.68
N ARG A 78 20.66 0.58 -3.52
CA ARG A 78 19.63 1.18 -4.38
C ARG A 78 18.27 1.00 -3.76
N ASP A 79 17.55 2.08 -3.54
CA ASP A 79 16.18 2.05 -3.03
C ASP A 79 15.19 2.45 -4.12
N PHE A 80 14.17 1.63 -4.30
CA PHE A 80 13.12 1.80 -5.29
C PHE A 80 11.76 1.83 -4.60
N GLU A 81 10.93 2.79 -4.99
CA GLU A 81 9.54 2.84 -4.55
C GLU A 81 8.61 3.11 -5.72
N PHE A 82 7.47 2.44 -5.70
CA PHE A 82 6.42 2.57 -6.69
C PHE A 82 5.06 2.52 -6.01
N ALA A 83 4.18 3.45 -6.34
CA ALA A 83 2.78 3.41 -5.96
C ALA A 83 1.90 3.65 -7.19
N GLY A 84 1.04 2.69 -7.51
CA GLY A 84 0.29 2.71 -8.77
C GLY A 84 -1.03 1.93 -8.72
N ARG A 85 -1.73 1.96 -9.85
CA ARG A 85 -2.94 1.17 -10.12
C ARG A 85 -2.75 0.41 -11.42
N MET A 86 -3.16 -0.86 -11.43
CA MET A 86 -3.24 -1.66 -12.64
C MET A 86 -4.56 -2.42 -12.73
N GLU A 87 -4.88 -2.87 -13.94
CA GLU A 87 -5.95 -3.85 -14.14
C GLU A 87 -5.42 -5.27 -13.87
N TYR A 88 -6.09 -6.01 -12.99
CA TYR A 88 -5.79 -7.38 -12.62
C TYR A 88 -7.08 -8.21 -12.61
N ASN A 89 -7.13 -9.27 -13.43
CA ASN A 89 -8.30 -10.15 -13.55
C ASN A 89 -9.64 -9.40 -13.77
N GLY A 90 -9.62 -8.29 -14.52
CA GLY A 90 -10.79 -7.47 -14.82
C GLY A 90 -11.26 -6.54 -13.69
N ARG A 91 -10.39 -6.31 -12.69
CA ARG A 91 -10.61 -5.37 -11.57
C ARG A 91 -9.41 -4.46 -11.43
N HIS A 92 -9.59 -3.30 -10.79
CA HIS A 92 -8.45 -2.47 -10.42
C HIS A 92 -7.85 -2.95 -9.10
N VAL A 93 -6.53 -3.04 -9.06
CA VAL A 93 -5.73 -3.23 -7.85
C VAL A 93 -4.82 -2.03 -7.65
N TYR A 94 -4.59 -1.68 -6.40
CA TYR A 94 -3.70 -0.62 -5.98
C TYR A 94 -2.47 -1.23 -5.34
N ILE A 95 -1.31 -0.76 -5.75
CA ILE A 95 -0.03 -1.42 -5.47
C ILE A 95 0.92 -0.41 -4.86
N LYS A 96 1.57 -0.79 -3.78
CA LYS A 96 2.75 -0.13 -3.23
C LYS A 96 3.90 -1.13 -3.22
N MET A 97 4.96 -0.84 -3.96
CA MET A 97 6.19 -1.63 -3.95
C MET A 97 7.31 -0.80 -3.30
N SER A 98 8.06 -1.44 -2.40
CA SER A 98 9.30 -0.91 -1.85
C SER A 98 10.37 -1.99 -1.98
N ALA A 99 11.52 -1.65 -2.56
CA ALA A 99 12.61 -2.59 -2.75
C ALA A 99 13.95 -1.92 -2.44
N GLY A 100 14.72 -2.51 -1.54
CA GLY A 100 16.11 -2.15 -1.29
C GLY A 100 17.03 -3.16 -1.98
N CYS A 101 18.14 -2.71 -2.54
CA CYS A 101 19.10 -3.56 -3.24
C CYS A 101 20.54 -3.28 -2.78
N ASP A 102 21.11 -4.25 -2.05
CA ASP A 102 22.55 -4.34 -1.79
C ASP A 102 23.22 -5.22 -2.86
N TYR A 103 24.00 -4.59 -3.75
CA TYR A 103 24.80 -5.30 -4.75
C TYR A 103 26.15 -5.71 -4.17
N THR A 104 26.26 -6.94 -3.66
CA THR A 104 27.56 -7.52 -3.27
C THR A 104 28.09 -8.46 -4.35
N GLY A 105 28.73 -7.90 -5.37
CA GLY A 105 29.71 -8.58 -6.25
C GLY A 105 29.21 -9.67 -7.20
N PHE A 106 28.33 -10.58 -6.80
CA PHE A 106 27.83 -11.70 -7.62
C PHE A 106 26.41 -12.19 -7.27
N GLU A 107 25.77 -11.68 -6.21
CA GLU A 107 24.38 -12.02 -5.84
C GLU A 107 23.60 -10.76 -5.44
N CYS A 108 22.36 -10.62 -5.92
CA CYS A 108 21.42 -9.63 -5.40
C CYS A 108 20.86 -10.18 -4.08
N GLN A 109 21.14 -9.51 -2.96
CA GLN A 109 20.56 -9.83 -1.65
C GLN A 109 19.42 -8.88 -1.26
N GLY A 110 18.95 -8.08 -2.20
CA GLY A 110 17.87 -7.13 -1.99
C GLY A 110 16.55 -7.81 -1.63
N GLY A 111 15.98 -7.43 -0.49
CA GLY A 111 14.61 -7.75 -0.12
C GLY A 111 13.67 -6.64 -0.58
N GLY A 112 12.41 -6.99 -0.79
CA GLY A 112 11.37 -6.02 -1.13
C GLY A 112 10.01 -6.51 -0.69
N GLU A 113 9.07 -5.59 -0.68
CA GLU A 113 7.67 -5.85 -0.38
C GLU A 113 6.79 -5.27 -1.48
N ILE A 114 5.76 -6.02 -1.84
CA ILE A 114 4.63 -5.56 -2.63
C ILE A 114 3.39 -5.65 -1.75
N TYR A 115 2.82 -4.51 -1.44
CA TYR A 115 1.50 -4.41 -0.84
C TYR A 115 0.45 -4.19 -1.93
N ILE A 116 -0.56 -5.05 -1.96
CA ILE A 116 -1.68 -5.02 -2.91
C ILE A 116 -2.99 -4.84 -2.15
N THR A 117 -3.90 -4.02 -2.67
CA THR A 117 -5.26 -3.88 -2.13
C THR A 117 -6.24 -3.57 -3.26
N PHE A 118 -7.49 -4.00 -3.11
CA PHE A 118 -8.58 -3.62 -4.00
C PHE A 118 -9.26 -2.32 -3.52
N ASP A 119 -9.06 -1.96 -2.26
CA ASP A 119 -9.67 -0.77 -1.65
C ASP A 119 -8.77 0.48 -1.80
N PRO A 120 -9.21 1.52 -2.56
CA PRO A 120 -8.45 2.75 -2.71
C PRO A 120 -8.25 3.53 -1.41
N GLN A 121 -9.15 3.40 -0.44
CA GLN A 121 -9.03 4.06 0.87
C GLN A 121 -7.91 3.43 1.69
N ILE A 122 -7.81 2.10 1.67
CA ILE A 122 -6.74 1.35 2.33
C ILE A 122 -5.40 1.70 1.67
N PHE A 123 -5.38 1.70 0.33
CA PHE A 123 -4.19 2.11 -0.43
C PHE A 123 -3.72 3.50 -0.03
N LEU A 124 -4.60 4.51 -0.09
CA LEU A 124 -4.24 5.88 0.27
C LEU A 124 -3.67 5.90 1.69
N LYS A 125 -4.34 5.27 2.67
CA LYS A 125 -3.86 5.20 4.05
C LYS A 125 -2.50 4.50 4.20
N SER A 126 -2.14 3.56 3.32
CA SER A 126 -0.86 2.83 3.34
C SER A 126 0.34 3.64 2.80
N ILE A 127 0.07 4.70 2.03
CA ILE A 127 1.08 5.59 1.44
C ILE A 127 1.11 6.98 2.09
N ILE A 128 0.30 7.25 3.12
CA ILE A 128 0.38 8.51 3.89
C ILE A 128 1.63 8.46 4.78
N THR A 129 2.77 8.77 4.19
CA THR A 129 3.89 9.39 4.92
C THR A 129 4.13 10.76 4.28
N ASN A 130 4.75 11.69 5.02
CA ASN A 130 5.01 13.05 4.50
C ASN A 130 5.88 13.07 3.23
N GLU A 131 6.48 11.94 2.85
CA GLU A 131 7.37 11.80 1.69
C GLU A 131 6.61 11.58 0.38
N TYR A 132 5.36 11.09 0.41
CA TYR A 132 4.55 10.77 -0.77
C TYR A 132 3.62 11.89 -1.23
N GLN A 133 3.68 13.09 -0.64
CA GLN A 133 2.75 14.19 -0.94
C GLN A 133 1.27 13.74 -0.95
N PRO A 134 0.76 13.20 0.17
CA PRO A 134 -0.49 12.45 0.22
C PRO A 134 -1.74 13.23 -0.23
N HIS A 135 -1.74 14.56 -0.10
CA HIS A 135 -2.84 15.40 -0.59
C HIS A 135 -2.88 15.49 -2.13
N ASP A 136 -1.73 15.49 -2.80
CA ASP A 136 -1.67 15.53 -4.26
C ASP A 136 -2.17 14.20 -4.84
N ILE A 137 -1.77 13.09 -4.21
CA ILE A 137 -2.27 11.75 -4.56
C ILE A 137 -3.78 11.65 -4.31
N TRP A 138 -4.27 12.09 -3.14
CA TRP A 138 -5.70 12.12 -2.84
C TRP A 138 -6.49 12.94 -3.88
N GLY A 139 -6.02 14.15 -4.22
CA GLY A 139 -6.69 15.01 -5.19
C GLY A 139 -6.85 14.32 -6.54
N VAL A 140 -5.79 13.65 -6.99
CA VAL A 140 -5.80 12.84 -8.21
C VAL A 140 -6.73 11.63 -8.13
N MET A 141 -6.77 10.92 -7.00
CA MET A 141 -7.70 9.80 -6.81
C MET A 141 -9.16 10.27 -6.85
N ALA A 142 -9.45 11.43 -6.25
CA ALA A 142 -10.77 12.05 -6.30
C ALA A 142 -11.15 12.50 -7.73
N GLU A 143 -10.20 13.04 -8.50
CA GLU A 143 -10.41 13.40 -9.92
C GLU A 143 -10.72 12.17 -10.80
N ASP A 144 -10.15 11.01 -10.48
CA ASP A 144 -10.48 9.74 -11.12
C ASP A 144 -11.84 9.17 -10.68
N GLY A 145 -12.56 9.86 -9.79
CA GLY A 145 -13.91 9.49 -9.33
C GLY A 145 -13.93 8.50 -8.17
N LEU A 146 -12.77 8.22 -7.55
CA LEU A 146 -12.68 7.31 -6.41
C LEU A 146 -13.28 7.95 -5.15
N GLN A 147 -14.03 7.18 -4.39
CA GLN A 147 -14.62 7.61 -3.11
C GLN A 147 -13.60 7.40 -1.99
N VAL A 148 -12.67 8.35 -1.85
CA VAL A 148 -11.64 8.33 -0.79
C VAL A 148 -11.73 9.57 0.09
N GLU A 149 -11.58 9.37 1.40
CA GLU A 149 -11.51 10.41 2.40
C GLU A 149 -10.18 11.17 2.29
N GLU A 150 -10.26 12.49 2.47
CA GLU A 150 -9.08 13.35 2.51
C GLU A 150 -8.19 12.98 3.71
N PRO A 151 -6.85 12.87 3.53
CA PRO A 151 -5.92 12.65 4.62
C PRO A 151 -6.12 13.67 5.74
N SER A 152 -6.39 13.18 6.94
CA SER A 152 -6.57 14.04 8.11
C SER A 152 -5.22 14.47 8.68
N SER A 153 -5.21 15.53 9.50
CA SER A 153 -4.01 15.94 10.23
C SER A 153 -3.44 14.85 11.13
N PHE A 154 -4.25 13.85 11.50
CA PHE A 154 -3.81 12.67 12.24
C PHE A 154 -3.00 11.71 11.35
N ASP A 155 -3.45 11.48 10.13
CA ASP A 155 -2.77 10.58 9.18
C ASP A 155 -1.38 11.11 8.80
N LEU A 156 -1.21 12.43 8.80
CA LEU A 156 0.05 13.12 8.50
C LEU A 156 1.05 13.16 9.68
N LEU A 157 0.66 12.69 10.87
CA LEU A 157 1.56 12.65 12.01
C LEU A 157 2.70 11.68 11.75
N GLN A 158 3.93 12.09 12.08
CA GLN A 158 5.07 11.18 12.06
C GLN A 158 4.82 10.01 13.02
N SER A 159 5.21 8.80 12.64
CA SER A 159 4.96 7.57 13.41
C SER A 159 5.44 7.65 14.87
N LYS A 160 6.50 8.42 15.14
CA LYS A 160 7.03 8.67 16.49
C LYS A 160 6.08 9.50 17.38
N ALA A 161 5.23 10.32 16.78
CA ALA A 161 4.28 11.18 17.47
C ALA A 161 2.94 10.47 17.79
N TRP A 162 2.69 9.29 17.20
CA TRP A 162 1.46 8.52 17.41
C TRP A 162 1.24 8.11 18.86
N ASN A 163 2.34 7.91 19.61
CA ASN A 163 2.32 7.55 21.03
C ASN A 163 1.75 8.66 21.95
N ASN A 164 1.56 9.89 21.46
CA ASN A 164 1.16 11.06 22.26
C ASN A 164 -0.25 11.59 21.95
N VAL A 165 -1.01 10.92 21.08
CA VAL A 165 -2.36 11.34 20.63
C VAL A 165 -3.42 10.62 21.46
N PRO A 166 -4.60 11.21 21.78
CA PRO A 166 -5.52 10.68 22.78
C PRO A 166 -5.85 9.21 22.58
N MET A 167 -5.41 8.46 23.58
CA MET A 167 -5.67 7.08 23.97
C MET A 167 -7.01 6.46 23.56
N LEU A 168 -8.06 7.16 23.12
CA LEU A 168 -9.35 6.49 22.88
C LEU A 168 -9.36 5.64 21.61
N LYS A 169 -8.74 6.13 20.51
CA LYS A 169 -8.49 5.30 19.31
C LYS A 169 -7.54 4.16 19.70
N PHE A 170 -6.38 4.47 20.28
CA PHE A 170 -5.35 3.50 20.70
C PHE A 170 -5.77 2.47 21.78
N LEU A 171 -6.57 2.86 22.78
CA LEU A 171 -7.13 1.95 23.80
C LEU A 171 -8.25 1.11 23.21
N CYS A 172 -9.04 1.65 22.28
CA CYS A 172 -9.90 0.80 21.46
C CYS A 172 -9.06 -0.13 20.59
N HIS A 173 -7.90 0.29 20.12
CA HIS A 173 -6.98 -0.53 19.32
C HIS A 173 -6.36 -1.68 20.11
N MET A 174 -5.92 -1.43 21.35
CA MET A 174 -5.35 -2.44 22.25
C MET A 174 -6.41 -3.32 22.92
N ALA A 175 -7.50 -2.74 23.42
CA ALA A 175 -8.57 -3.53 24.05
C ALA A 175 -9.29 -4.42 23.04
N VAL A 176 -9.33 -4.04 21.76
CA VAL A 176 -9.87 -4.90 20.69
C VAL A 176 -8.93 -6.06 20.36
N TYR A 177 -7.63 -5.81 20.42
CA TYR A 177 -6.60 -6.81 20.17
C TYR A 177 -6.51 -7.86 21.30
N ASP A 178 -6.46 -7.41 22.55
CA ASP A 178 -6.26 -8.31 23.71
C ASP A 178 -7.49 -9.18 24.02
N HIS A 179 -8.66 -8.88 23.45
CA HIS A 179 -9.94 -9.48 23.81
C HIS A 179 -10.77 -9.97 22.61
N LYS A 180 -10.14 -10.26 21.47
CA LYS A 180 -10.77 -10.67 20.19
C LYS A 180 -11.95 -11.65 20.34
N ASP A 181 -11.84 -12.62 21.25
CA ASP A 181 -12.84 -13.67 21.49
C ASP A 181 -14.13 -13.17 22.19
N THR A 182 -14.03 -12.20 23.10
CA THR A 182 -15.19 -11.64 23.83
C THR A 182 -15.89 -10.51 23.08
N LEU A 183 -15.27 -10.01 22.01
CA LEU A 183 -15.76 -8.88 21.20
C LEU A 183 -16.67 -9.33 20.04
N THR A 184 -16.90 -10.62 19.86
CA THR A 184 -17.92 -11.13 18.91
C THR A 184 -19.34 -10.64 19.24
N HIS A 185 -19.57 -10.14 20.47
CA HIS A 185 -20.83 -9.56 20.93
C HIS A 185 -20.82 -8.02 21.01
N TYR A 186 -19.79 -7.33 20.50
CA TYR A 186 -19.56 -5.88 20.65
C TYR A 186 -20.62 -4.91 20.12
N PRO A 187 -21.38 -5.20 19.05
CA PRO A 187 -22.36 -4.25 18.51
C PRO A 187 -23.43 -3.81 19.52
N TYR A 188 -23.61 -4.58 20.61
CA TYR A 188 -24.72 -4.41 21.54
C TYR A 188 -24.43 -3.56 22.79
N ASN A 189 -23.16 -3.33 23.14
CA ASN A 189 -22.80 -2.79 24.47
C ASN A 189 -22.05 -1.44 24.47
N LEU A 190 -21.72 -0.85 23.31
CA LEU A 190 -21.01 0.43 23.24
C LEU A 190 -21.89 1.58 22.71
N PRO A 191 -21.62 2.84 23.12
CA PRO A 191 -22.18 4.00 22.46
C PRO A 191 -21.83 3.99 20.96
N ARG A 192 -22.84 4.19 20.09
CA ARG A 192 -22.72 4.11 18.62
C ARG A 192 -21.46 4.73 18.00
N PRO A 193 -20.98 5.92 18.41
CA PRO A 193 -19.78 6.52 17.83
C PRO A 193 -18.51 5.72 18.07
N VAL A 194 -18.42 5.04 19.22
CA VAL A 194 -17.28 4.19 19.59
C VAL A 194 -17.35 2.86 18.85
N ALA A 195 -18.54 2.29 18.68
CA ALA A 195 -18.74 1.08 17.90
C ALA A 195 -18.32 1.27 16.42
N ALA A 196 -18.66 2.41 15.82
CA ALA A 196 -18.26 2.74 14.45
C ALA A 196 -16.73 2.90 14.30
N SER A 197 -16.09 3.54 15.27
CA SER A 197 -14.61 3.72 15.28
C SER A 197 -13.88 2.39 15.49
N VAL A 198 -14.48 1.47 16.25
CA VAL A 198 -13.96 0.10 16.44
C VAL A 198 -14.14 -0.74 15.18
N GLU A 199 -15.28 -0.64 14.51
CA GLU A 199 -15.51 -1.37 13.25
C GLU A 199 -14.58 -0.87 12.14
N GLU A 200 -14.41 0.45 12.00
CA GLU A 200 -13.44 1.06 11.09
C GLU A 200 -12.01 0.60 11.42
N PHE A 201 -11.66 0.54 12.70
CA PHE A 201 -10.34 0.07 13.11
C PHE A 201 -10.11 -1.42 12.87
N ILE A 202 -11.07 -2.28 13.22
CA ILE A 202 -11.02 -3.71 12.93
C ILE A 202 -10.77 -3.87 11.43
N ARG A 203 -11.56 -3.20 10.60
CA ARG A 203 -11.40 -3.10 9.14
C ARG A 203 -10.06 -2.55 8.63
N THR A 204 -9.32 -1.83 9.47
CA THR A 204 -8.02 -1.22 9.12
C THR A 204 -6.82 -1.94 9.73
N ARG A 205 -7.01 -2.77 10.77
CA ARG A 205 -5.92 -3.45 11.50
C ARG A 205 -5.82 -4.95 11.24
N GLU A 206 -6.92 -5.65 10.99
CA GLU A 206 -6.79 -6.99 10.40
C GLU A 206 -5.98 -6.87 9.12
N THR A 207 -6.19 -5.81 8.31
CA THR A 207 -5.33 -5.32 7.20
C THR A 207 -3.81 -5.31 7.44
N ARG A 208 -3.37 -5.26 8.70
CA ARG A 208 -2.02 -4.86 9.10
C ARG A 208 -1.29 -5.89 9.97
N ASP A 209 -1.97 -6.91 10.51
CA ASP A 209 -1.43 -7.79 11.58
C ASP A 209 -1.05 -9.23 11.16
N HIS A 210 -1.11 -9.62 9.88
CA HIS A 210 -0.32 -10.79 9.41
C HIS A 210 1.19 -10.50 9.33
N TYR A 211 1.63 -9.45 10.01
CA TYR A 211 2.97 -8.90 9.97
C TYR A 211 3.88 -9.37 11.11
N ASP A 212 3.36 -10.06 12.15
CA ASP A 212 4.14 -10.43 13.35
C ASP A 212 4.00 -11.89 13.86
N GLU A 213 3.27 -12.79 13.18
CA GLU A 213 3.16 -14.21 13.62
C GLU A 213 4.11 -15.16 12.86
N GLY A 214 5.25 -14.64 12.41
CA GLY A 214 6.27 -15.38 11.66
C GLY A 214 7.71 -15.18 12.16
N GLU A 215 7.93 -15.04 13.47
CA GLU A 215 9.22 -15.36 14.13
C GLU A 215 9.00 -16.21 15.38
#